data_AF-A0A9P9YJC5-F1
#
_entry.id   AF-A0A9P9YJC5-F1
#
_cell.length_a   1.000
_cell.length_b   1.000
_cell.length_c   1.000
_cell.angle_alpha   90.00
_cell.angle_beta   90.00
_cell.angle_gamma   90.00
#
_symmetry.space_group_name_H-M   'P 1'
#
loop_
_entity.id
_entity.type
_entity.pdbx_description
1 polymer ?
#
loop_
_entity_poly.entity_id
_entity_poly.type
_entity_poly.pdbx_seq_one_letter_code
_entity_poly.pdbx_strand_id
1 'polypeptide(L)'
;MISSTNRIESKTVVSNLYSPSDLAKILLNIVRRRLTRWCKQNHILSDCQIRFSGKSSKVDFVYILSTAAKLKLAEKGTKVYSYFVHFKSVLPEMPKKLLWTKLQKLGVSSKIVNYLRLMYKKAHYQDELLNYFRIGGGVLSELMFTLYLNDLAEELKGEPGLVIDNRQISILMFADKVAILSESTRALQDMINRLEKFCIKWGMAVDMEKSEVMVFRRGGQISAAEKWIIRGKQIKTTSKAAFLDFEFTSSLSNRKQVLKMIADAKSRLEDFSTDTEPWIRLMERYMAQIWGSELFKEIDKLQESYERKTRNTTICNSTHLHSLALDLQLKYIGSIYFSRNQNSVAQFLNLKVIENNVLWAQKLSAFCEPFKLKWKRFLNSELEWSNFCSSLLTRLEKP
;
A
#
# COMPACT_ATOMS: atom_id res chain seq x y z
N MET A 1 25.50 16.30 62.52
CA MET A 1 25.84 17.24 61.42
C MET A 1 26.32 16.41 60.24
N ILE A 2 25.44 15.71 59.51
CA ILE A 2 24.69 16.17 58.32
C ILE A 2 25.54 17.02 57.35
N SER A 3 25.64 16.47 56.12
CA SER A 3 25.81 17.16 54.85
C SER A 3 27.23 17.63 54.48
N SER A 4 27.93 16.81 53.69
CA SER A 4 28.12 17.07 52.25
C SER A 4 29.16 16.10 51.69
N THR A 5 28.75 15.15 50.84
CA THR A 5 29.54 14.53 49.73
C THR A 5 28.88 13.21 49.33
N ASN A 6 27.67 13.27 48.78
CA ASN A 6 27.05 12.12 48.08
C ASN A 6 26.25 12.64 46.87
N ARG A 7 26.93 13.33 45.95
CA ARG A 7 26.27 13.90 44.75
C ARG A 7 27.03 13.71 43.43
N ILE A 8 28.07 12.88 43.42
CA ILE A 8 28.92 12.70 42.21
C ILE A 8 28.74 11.31 41.57
N GLU A 9 28.31 10.28 42.30
CA GLU A 9 28.26 8.92 41.74
C GLU A 9 26.98 8.58 40.93
N SER A 10 25.94 9.41 40.97
CA SER A 10 24.69 9.14 40.23
C SER A 10 24.64 9.72 38.81
N LYS A 11 25.65 10.49 38.37
CA LYS A 11 25.71 11.04 36.99
C LYS A 11 26.47 10.16 36.00
N THR A 12 27.37 9.30 36.47
CA THR A 12 28.28 8.53 35.60
C THR A 12 27.71 7.17 35.19
N VAL A 13 26.73 6.63 35.92
CA VAL A 13 26.13 5.32 35.61
C VAL A 13 25.10 5.42 34.48
N VAL A 14 24.42 6.56 34.33
CA VAL A 14 23.41 6.73 33.25
C VAL A 14 24.06 7.05 31.90
N SER A 15 25.27 7.60 31.88
CA SER A 15 25.99 7.93 30.64
C SER A 15 26.56 6.72 29.89
N ASN A 16 26.62 5.54 30.53
CA ASN A 16 27.17 4.32 29.94
C ASN A 16 26.10 3.32 29.44
N LEU A 17 24.81 3.65 29.56
CA LEU A 17 23.69 2.76 29.16
C LEU A 17 23.17 3.02 27.75
N TYR A 18 23.44 4.19 27.16
CA TYR A 18 22.97 4.56 25.83
C TYR A 18 24.03 5.39 25.12
N SER A 19 24.36 5.01 23.88
CA SER A 19 25.19 5.88 23.05
C SER A 19 24.43 7.19 22.77
N PRO A 20 25.10 8.33 22.52
CA PRO A 20 24.44 9.56 22.07
C PRO A 20 23.53 9.37 20.84
N SER A 21 23.80 8.32 20.04
CA SER A 21 22.97 7.88 18.91
C SER A 21 21.62 7.31 19.38
N ASP A 22 21.57 6.57 20.49
CA ASP A 22 20.34 5.91 20.97
C ASP A 22 19.33 6.89 21.58
N LEU A 23 19.80 7.88 22.35
CA LEU A 23 18.93 8.96 22.84
C LEU A 23 18.32 9.77 21.69
N ALA A 24 19.10 10.03 20.63
CA ALA A 24 18.61 10.66 19.42
C ALA A 24 17.54 9.81 18.72
N LYS A 25 17.72 8.49 18.62
CA LYS A 25 16.71 7.57 18.06
C LYS A 25 15.40 7.60 18.85
N ILE A 26 15.47 7.60 20.19
CA ILE A 26 14.29 7.70 21.07
C ILE A 26 13.54 9.00 20.83
N LEU A 27 14.24 10.14 20.83
CA LEU A 27 13.63 11.45 20.60
C LEU A 27 13.01 11.56 19.21
N LEU A 28 13.68 11.06 18.16
CA LEU A 28 13.11 11.00 16.81
C LEU A 28 11.83 10.17 16.76
N ASN A 29 11.78 9.06 17.48
CA ASN A 29 10.58 8.24 17.59
C ASN A 29 9.44 8.95 18.32
N ILE A 30 9.74 9.74 19.35
CA ILE A 30 8.74 10.58 20.03
C ILE A 30 8.20 11.63 19.07
N VAL A 31 9.08 12.35 18.36
CA VAL A 31 8.68 13.36 17.37
C VAL A 31 7.83 12.74 16.27
N ARG A 32 8.24 11.59 15.74
CA ARG A 32 7.45 10.81 14.77
C ARG A 32 6.05 10.52 15.29
N ARG A 33 5.93 9.91 16.48
CA ARG A 33 4.62 9.54 17.07
C ARG A 33 3.73 10.77 17.25
N ARG A 34 4.29 11.89 17.74
CA ARG A 34 3.55 13.14 17.93
C ARG A 34 3.10 13.73 16.60
N LEU A 35 3.97 13.78 15.60
CA LEU A 35 3.66 14.34 14.28
C LEU A 35 2.60 13.49 13.56
N THR A 36 2.72 12.15 13.59
CA THR A 36 1.69 11.25 13.02
C THR A 36 0.34 11.44 13.71
N ARG A 37 0.31 11.54 15.05
CA ARG A 37 -0.93 11.78 15.79
C ARG A 37 -1.56 13.12 15.41
N TRP A 38 -0.76 14.18 15.34
CA TRP A 38 -1.20 15.50 14.91
C TRP A 38 -1.77 15.48 13.49
N CYS A 39 -1.11 14.80 12.54
CA CYS A 39 -1.61 14.66 11.16
C CYS A 39 -3.00 13.99 11.13
N LYS A 40 -3.21 12.95 11.94
CA LYS A 40 -4.48 12.22 12.02
C LYS A 40 -5.59 13.05 12.67
N GLN A 41 -5.30 13.72 13.78
CA GLN A 41 -6.29 14.50 14.53
C GLN A 41 -6.75 15.75 13.79
N ASN A 42 -5.89 16.34 12.96
CA ASN A 42 -6.18 17.58 12.23
C ASN A 42 -6.44 17.33 10.73
N HIS A 43 -6.60 16.07 10.30
CA HIS A 43 -6.86 15.70 8.90
C HIS A 43 -5.91 16.38 7.90
N ILE A 44 -4.62 16.42 8.22
CA ILE A 44 -3.61 17.15 7.45
C ILE A 44 -3.32 16.46 6.11
N LEU A 45 -3.33 15.13 6.08
CA LEU A 45 -3.02 14.37 4.88
C LEU A 45 -4.21 14.34 3.93
N SER A 46 -3.94 14.54 2.64
CA SER A 46 -4.92 14.36 1.57
C SER A 46 -5.50 12.95 1.61
N ASP A 47 -6.78 12.81 1.30
CA ASP A 47 -7.47 11.51 1.17
C ASP A 47 -6.82 10.59 0.13
N CYS A 48 -6.05 11.16 -0.81
CA CYS A 48 -5.29 10.40 -1.80
C CYS A 48 -4.05 9.71 -1.21
N GLN A 49 -3.63 10.08 0.01
CA GLN A 49 -2.45 9.55 0.68
C GLN A 49 -2.79 8.36 1.59
N ILE A 50 -2.50 7.16 1.11
CA ILE A 50 -2.95 5.91 1.74
C ILE A 50 -1.95 5.43 2.80
N ARG A 51 -0.65 5.78 2.72
CA ARG A 51 0.40 5.20 3.60
C ARG A 51 0.04 5.19 5.09
N PHE A 52 -0.57 6.27 5.59
CA PHE A 52 -0.88 6.47 7.01
C PHE A 52 -2.36 6.32 7.37
N SER A 53 -3.20 5.86 6.44
CA SER A 53 -4.65 5.69 6.64
C SER A 53 -4.99 4.55 7.60
N GLY A 54 -4.16 3.51 7.70
CA GLY A 54 -4.45 2.33 8.50
C GLY A 54 -3.35 1.27 8.49
N LYS A 55 -3.66 0.08 9.06
CA LYS A 55 -2.72 -1.07 9.13
C LYS A 55 -2.49 -1.74 7.77
N SER A 56 -3.48 -1.73 6.88
CA SER A 56 -3.47 -2.42 5.59
C SER A 56 -3.23 -1.48 4.40
N SER A 57 -2.54 -0.36 4.59
CA SER A 57 -2.45 0.71 3.60
C SER A 57 -1.90 0.28 2.23
N LYS A 58 -0.98 -0.70 2.17
CA LYS A 58 -0.50 -1.24 0.88
C LYS A 58 -1.61 -2.01 0.16
N VAL A 59 -2.34 -2.83 0.90
CA VAL A 59 -3.45 -3.63 0.38
C VAL A 59 -4.55 -2.69 -0.10
N ASP A 60 -4.87 -1.63 0.64
CA ASP A 60 -5.84 -0.61 0.23
C ASP A 60 -5.46 0.07 -1.08
N PHE A 61 -4.18 0.44 -1.25
CA PHE A 61 -3.70 1.02 -2.49
C PHE A 61 -3.94 0.08 -3.68
N VAL A 62 -3.50 -1.18 -3.54
CA VAL A 62 -3.63 -2.19 -4.60
C VAL A 62 -5.09 -2.53 -4.87
N TYR A 63 -5.91 -2.61 -3.83
CA TYR A 63 -7.34 -2.86 -3.93
C TYR A 63 -8.04 -1.73 -4.69
N ILE A 64 -7.81 -0.47 -4.30
CA ILE A 64 -8.43 0.70 -4.94
C ILE A 64 -8.05 0.74 -6.42
N LEU A 65 -6.76 0.67 -6.73
CA LEU A 65 -6.28 0.74 -8.11
C LEU A 65 -6.83 -0.42 -8.96
N SER A 66 -6.70 -1.65 -8.47
CA SER A 66 -7.16 -2.83 -9.21
C SER A 66 -8.67 -2.84 -9.41
N THR A 67 -9.43 -2.51 -8.36
CA THR A 67 -10.90 -2.56 -8.39
C THR A 67 -11.45 -1.45 -9.27
N ALA A 68 -10.96 -0.21 -9.14
CA ALA A 68 -11.41 0.89 -9.99
C ALA A 68 -11.10 0.59 -11.48
N ALA A 69 -9.89 0.13 -11.78
CA ALA A 69 -9.54 -0.22 -13.15
C ALA A 69 -10.38 -1.42 -13.67
N LYS A 70 -10.61 -2.47 -12.88
CA LYS A 70 -11.45 -3.61 -13.27
C LYS A 70 -12.92 -3.21 -13.50
N LEU A 71 -13.48 -2.34 -12.65
CA LEU A 71 -14.84 -1.82 -12.81
C LEU A 71 -14.95 -1.01 -14.11
N LYS A 72 -14.01 -0.11 -14.39
CA LYS A 72 -14.04 0.66 -15.64
C LYS A 72 -13.86 -0.20 -16.88
N LEU A 73 -12.97 -1.19 -16.81
CA LEU A 73 -12.77 -2.15 -17.89
C LEU A 73 -13.99 -3.06 -18.12
N ALA A 74 -14.97 -3.07 -17.21
CA ALA A 74 -16.23 -3.79 -17.43
C ALA A 74 -17.00 -3.25 -18.64
N GLU A 75 -16.91 -1.95 -18.87
CA GLU A 75 -17.45 -1.25 -20.03
C GLU A 75 -16.73 -1.69 -21.32
N LYS A 76 -17.47 -1.82 -22.42
CA LYS A 76 -16.88 -2.30 -23.69
C LYS A 76 -15.97 -1.22 -24.28
N GLY A 77 -14.80 -1.63 -24.74
CA GLY A 77 -13.87 -0.76 -25.47
C GLY A 77 -13.08 0.23 -24.61
N THR A 78 -13.21 0.18 -23.27
CA THR A 78 -12.51 1.10 -22.38
C THR A 78 -11.07 0.66 -22.10
N LYS A 79 -10.25 1.64 -21.79
CA LYS A 79 -8.87 1.49 -21.30
C LYS A 79 -8.71 2.38 -20.07
N VAL A 80 -7.80 1.99 -19.18
CA VAL A 80 -7.38 2.85 -18.08
C VAL A 80 -5.88 3.03 -18.15
N TYR A 81 -5.44 4.28 -18.14
CA TYR A 81 -4.04 4.65 -18.21
C TYR A 81 -3.55 4.99 -16.80
N SER A 82 -2.45 4.36 -16.40
CA SER A 82 -1.83 4.60 -15.10
C SER A 82 -0.37 4.96 -15.28
N TYR A 83 0.04 6.12 -14.78
CA TYR A 83 1.45 6.46 -14.67
C TYR A 83 1.96 6.16 -13.27
N PHE A 84 2.82 5.14 -13.16
CA PHE A 84 3.50 4.79 -11.92
C PHE A 84 4.76 5.64 -11.78
N VAL A 85 4.74 6.55 -10.81
CA VAL A 85 5.81 7.50 -10.55
C VAL A 85 6.63 7.02 -9.37
N HIS A 86 7.92 6.92 -9.61
CA HIS A 86 8.95 6.79 -8.59
C HIS A 86 9.75 8.09 -8.57
N PHE A 87 9.84 8.74 -7.41
CA PHE A 87 10.78 9.85 -7.26
C PHE A 87 12.19 9.30 -7.01
N LYS A 88 13.21 10.02 -7.49
CA LYS A 88 14.60 9.77 -7.09
C LYS A 88 14.68 10.06 -5.58
N SER A 89 14.67 9.00 -4.80
CA SER A 89 14.51 9.09 -3.35
C SER A 89 15.86 9.17 -2.68
N VAL A 90 16.18 10.36 -2.15
CA VAL A 90 16.82 10.46 -0.84
C VAL A 90 16.46 11.81 -0.22
N LEU A 91 15.87 11.80 0.99
CA LEU A 91 15.72 13.01 1.84
C LEU A 91 16.97 13.92 1.86
N PRO A 92 18.22 13.39 1.83
CA PRO A 92 19.48 14.10 1.54
C PRO A 92 19.49 15.05 0.32
N GLU A 93 18.86 14.66 -0.78
CA GLU A 93 18.87 15.36 -2.07
C GLU A 93 17.73 16.38 -2.19
N MET A 94 16.74 16.33 -1.30
CA MET A 94 15.63 17.28 -1.32
C MET A 94 16.09 18.71 -0.99
N PRO A 95 15.54 19.75 -1.64
CA PRO A 95 15.84 21.12 -1.29
C PRO A 95 15.39 21.44 0.14
N LYS A 96 16.34 21.44 1.07
CA LYS A 96 16.10 21.56 2.53
C LYS A 96 15.24 22.78 2.88
N LYS A 97 15.55 23.94 2.27
CA LYS A 97 14.78 25.18 2.45
C LYS A 97 13.30 24.99 2.09
N LEU A 98 13.01 24.30 0.98
CA LEU A 98 11.63 24.03 0.54
C LEU A 98 10.93 23.03 1.46
N LEU A 99 11.62 21.97 1.89
CA LEU A 99 11.07 20.99 2.83
C LEU A 99 10.58 21.67 4.12
N TRP A 100 11.44 22.47 4.75
CA TRP A 100 11.06 23.15 5.97
C TRP A 100 9.93 24.17 5.75
N THR A 101 9.96 24.86 4.61
CA THR A 101 8.89 25.80 4.23
C THR A 101 7.55 25.09 4.08
N LYS A 102 7.50 23.93 3.41
CA LYS A 102 6.26 23.13 3.30
C LYS A 102 5.76 22.67 4.66
N LEU A 103 6.63 22.13 5.51
CA LEU A 103 6.22 21.69 6.85
C LEU A 103 5.65 22.84 7.68
N GLN A 104 6.26 24.03 7.62
CA GLN A 104 5.74 25.21 8.29
C GLN A 104 4.40 25.67 7.71
N LYS A 105 4.24 25.68 6.38
CA LYS A 105 2.99 26.02 5.70
C LYS A 105 1.84 25.07 6.04
N LEU A 106 2.14 23.79 6.26
CA LEU A 106 1.17 22.79 6.74
C LEU A 106 0.77 22.99 8.22
N GLY A 107 1.46 23.86 8.96
CA GLY A 107 1.17 24.12 10.37
C GLY A 107 2.02 23.32 11.36
N VAL A 108 3.10 22.66 10.91
CA VAL A 108 4.02 21.98 11.83
C VAL A 108 4.74 23.02 12.69
N SER A 109 4.67 22.84 14.02
CA SER A 109 5.24 23.80 14.98
C SER A 109 6.72 24.10 14.70
N SER A 110 7.11 25.37 14.86
CA SER A 110 8.50 25.82 14.70
C SER A 110 9.48 25.05 15.57
N LYS A 111 9.08 24.65 16.79
CA LYS A 111 9.88 23.82 17.69
C LYS A 111 10.24 22.47 17.06
N ILE A 112 9.26 21.77 16.47
CA ILE A 112 9.49 20.49 15.78
C ILE A 112 10.34 20.70 14.53
N VAL A 113 10.03 21.72 13.71
CA VAL A 113 10.81 22.01 12.49
C VAL A 113 12.27 22.33 12.82
N ASN A 114 12.53 23.13 13.85
CA ASN A 114 13.89 23.45 14.28
C ASN A 114 14.62 22.23 14.84
N TYR A 115 13.92 21.37 15.60
CA TYR A 115 14.49 20.11 16.06
C TYR A 115 14.87 19.20 14.88
N LEU A 116 13.98 19.02 13.89
CA LEU A 116 14.26 18.21 12.69
C LEU A 116 15.44 18.79 11.88
N ARG A 117 15.52 20.12 11.74
CA ARG A 117 16.66 20.80 11.11
C ARG A 117 17.99 20.48 11.81
N LEU A 118 18.02 20.56 13.14
CA LEU A 118 19.21 20.27 13.94
C LEU A 118 19.63 18.80 13.81
N MET A 119 18.66 17.89 13.91
CA MET A 119 18.92 16.45 13.82
C MET A 119 19.44 16.06 12.44
N TYR A 120 18.86 16.64 11.39
CA TYR A 120 19.31 16.41 10.02
C TYR A 120 20.70 17.00 9.76
N LYS A 121 21.03 18.18 10.32
CA LYS A 121 22.39 18.74 10.26
C LYS A 121 23.39 17.83 10.97
N LYS A 122 23.06 17.31 12.15
CA LYS A 122 23.93 16.37 12.89
C LYS A 122 24.10 15.03 12.16
N ALA A 123 23.03 14.51 11.56
CA ALA A 123 23.07 13.30 10.77
C ALA A 123 24.11 13.41 9.64
N HIS A 124 24.23 14.55 8.95
CA HIS A 124 25.27 14.72 7.93
C HIS A 124 26.72 14.52 8.42
N TYR A 125 26.99 14.70 9.71
CA TYR A 125 28.33 14.54 10.28
C TYR A 125 28.51 13.21 11.04
N GLN A 126 27.43 12.44 11.25
CA GLN A 126 27.46 11.19 11.99
C GLN A 126 26.84 10.09 11.13
N ASP A 127 27.69 9.25 10.54
CA ASP A 127 27.26 8.18 9.63
C ASP A 127 26.19 7.27 10.23
N GLU A 128 26.24 6.99 11.54
CA GLU A 128 25.24 6.15 12.20
C GLU A 128 23.85 6.83 12.31
N LEU A 129 23.80 8.15 12.59
CA LEU A 129 22.54 8.91 12.59
C LEU A 129 22.05 9.18 11.17
N LEU A 130 22.95 9.39 10.21
CA LEU A 130 22.59 9.47 8.80
C LEU A 130 21.99 8.16 8.33
N ASN A 131 22.63 7.04 8.66
CA ASN A 131 22.14 5.71 8.42
C ASN A 131 20.87 5.45 9.22
N TYR A 132 20.68 6.01 10.41
CA TYR A 132 19.38 5.95 11.06
C TYR A 132 18.35 6.74 10.25
N PHE A 133 18.54 8.01 9.93
CA PHE A 133 17.59 8.77 9.08
C PHE A 133 17.34 8.13 7.69
N ARG A 134 18.33 7.43 7.12
CA ARG A 134 18.26 6.74 5.82
C ARG A 134 17.70 5.32 5.89
N ILE A 135 17.99 4.57 6.96
CA ILE A 135 17.77 3.12 7.11
C ILE A 135 16.86 2.79 8.32
N GLY A 136 17.08 3.39 9.49
CA GLY A 136 16.40 3.03 10.77
C GLY A 136 15.28 3.96 11.28
N GLY A 137 15.18 5.18 10.76
CA GLY A 137 14.18 6.22 11.01
C GLY A 137 13.17 6.32 9.86
N GLY A 138 13.13 5.29 9.00
CA GLY A 138 12.42 5.26 7.73
C GLY A 138 11.00 5.82 7.80
N VAL A 139 10.25 5.52 8.88
CA VAL A 139 8.88 6.02 9.05
C VAL A 139 8.79 7.55 9.24
N LEU A 140 9.76 8.19 9.91
CA LEU A 140 9.78 9.65 10.05
C LEU A 140 10.18 10.32 8.74
N SER A 141 11.22 9.80 8.09
CA SER A 141 11.66 10.28 6.76
C SER A 141 10.55 10.13 5.73
N GLU A 142 9.85 8.99 5.73
CA GLU A 142 8.70 8.71 4.89
C GLU A 142 7.51 9.62 5.22
N LEU A 143 7.24 9.90 6.50
CA LEU A 143 6.22 10.87 6.92
C LEU A 143 6.56 12.28 6.44
N MET A 144 7.82 12.71 6.54
CA MET A 144 8.26 14.00 6.04
C MET A 144 8.12 14.10 4.52
N PHE A 145 8.48 13.05 3.78
CA PHE A 145 8.28 12.98 2.34
C PHE A 145 6.81 12.99 1.95
N THR A 146 5.99 12.27 2.71
CA THR A 146 4.53 12.23 2.55
C THR A 146 3.91 13.61 2.73
N LEU A 147 4.30 14.33 3.80
CA LEU A 147 3.87 15.71 4.01
C LEU A 147 4.37 16.64 2.89
N TYR A 148 5.57 16.39 2.39
CA TYR A 148 6.13 17.17 1.29
C TYR A 148 5.37 17.01 -0.02
N LEU A 149 4.85 15.82 -0.31
CA LEU A 149 4.04 15.53 -1.50
C LEU A 149 2.54 15.81 -1.33
N ASN A 150 2.10 16.21 -0.14
CA ASN A 150 0.69 16.19 0.21
C ASN A 150 -0.19 17.12 -0.67
N ASP A 151 0.39 18.21 -1.17
CA ASP A 151 -0.23 19.18 -2.07
C ASP A 151 -0.21 18.76 -3.54
N LEU A 152 0.48 17.67 -3.91
CA LEU A 152 0.51 17.17 -5.29
C LEU A 152 -0.88 16.81 -5.81
N ALA A 153 -1.72 16.21 -4.94
CA ALA A 153 -3.09 15.86 -5.33
C ALA A 153 -3.91 17.09 -5.73
N GLU A 154 -3.71 18.23 -5.05
CA GLU A 154 -4.36 19.49 -5.38
C GLU A 154 -3.88 20.04 -6.72
N GLU A 155 -2.57 19.95 -6.98
CA GLU A 155 -1.94 20.48 -8.20
C GLU A 155 -2.37 19.71 -9.46
N LEU A 156 -2.80 18.46 -9.31
CA LEU A 156 -3.38 17.64 -10.38
C LEU A 156 -4.91 17.79 -10.50
N LYS A 157 -5.60 18.50 -9.59
CA LYS A 157 -7.04 18.71 -9.71
C LYS A 157 -7.40 19.49 -10.97
N GLY A 158 -8.59 19.22 -11.49
CA GLY A 158 -9.14 19.84 -12.70
C GLY A 158 -8.91 19.04 -13.98
N GLU A 159 -7.92 18.12 -14.00
CA GLU A 159 -7.77 17.18 -15.12
C GLU A 159 -8.69 15.98 -14.95
N PRO A 160 -9.25 15.41 -16.03
CA PRO A 160 -10.11 14.24 -15.94
C PRO A 160 -9.30 12.99 -15.58
N GLY A 161 -9.56 12.47 -14.39
CA GLY A 161 -9.02 11.22 -13.87
C GLY A 161 -9.83 10.00 -14.30
N LEU A 162 -9.69 8.90 -13.55
CA LEU A 162 -10.56 7.74 -13.67
C LEU A 162 -11.90 8.02 -12.96
N VAL A 163 -13.03 7.86 -13.65
CA VAL A 163 -14.35 8.13 -13.10
C VAL A 163 -15.10 6.82 -12.90
N ILE A 164 -15.52 6.58 -11.66
CA ILE A 164 -16.40 5.47 -11.29
C ILE A 164 -17.68 6.08 -10.71
N ASP A 165 -18.78 5.93 -11.44
CA ASP A 165 -20.03 6.67 -11.22
C ASP A 165 -19.77 8.17 -11.05
N ASN A 166 -19.99 8.71 -9.85
CA ASN A 166 -19.86 10.13 -9.55
C ASN A 166 -18.53 10.48 -8.86
N ARG A 167 -17.61 9.52 -8.72
CA ARG A 167 -16.34 9.71 -8.00
C ARG A 167 -15.15 9.61 -8.94
N GLN A 168 -14.35 10.68 -8.95
CA GLN A 168 -13.11 10.74 -9.69
C GLN A 168 -11.91 10.29 -8.83
N ILE A 169 -11.08 9.42 -9.39
CA ILE A 169 -9.82 8.92 -8.81
C ILE A 169 -8.71 9.29 -9.80
N SER A 170 -8.08 10.44 -9.61
CA SER A 170 -6.97 10.91 -10.47
C SER A 170 -5.59 10.52 -9.96
N ILE A 171 -5.44 10.36 -8.64
CA ILE A 171 -4.14 10.08 -8.01
C ILE A 171 -4.30 9.20 -6.77
N LEU A 172 -3.41 8.23 -6.64
CA LEU A 172 -3.21 7.44 -5.44
C LEU A 172 -1.76 7.61 -5.00
N MET A 173 -1.54 7.91 -3.72
CA MET A 173 -0.21 8.11 -3.15
C MET A 173 0.03 7.13 -2.01
N PHE A 174 1.24 6.59 -1.98
CA PHE A 174 1.78 5.79 -0.89
C PHE A 174 3.17 6.30 -0.58
N ALA A 175 3.23 7.29 0.31
CA ALA A 175 4.42 8.08 0.57
C ALA A 175 5.05 8.65 -0.71
N ASP A 176 6.20 8.12 -1.14
CA ASP A 176 6.97 8.52 -2.32
C ASP A 176 6.57 7.79 -3.60
N LYS A 177 5.66 6.83 -3.52
CA LYS A 177 5.14 6.09 -4.66
C LYS A 177 3.78 6.65 -5.06
N VAL A 178 3.65 7.07 -6.31
CA VAL A 178 2.42 7.70 -6.82
C VAL A 178 1.92 6.95 -8.05
N ALA A 179 0.61 6.73 -8.14
CA ALA A 179 -0.06 6.30 -9.36
C ALA A 179 -1.04 7.38 -9.80
N ILE A 180 -0.86 7.91 -11.01
CA ILE A 180 -1.77 8.88 -11.64
C ILE A 180 -2.64 8.11 -12.62
N LEU A 181 -3.96 8.28 -12.55
CA LEU A 181 -4.96 7.49 -13.27
C LEU A 181 -5.80 8.38 -14.19
N SER A 182 -6.01 7.94 -15.42
CA SER A 182 -6.91 8.61 -16.39
C SER A 182 -7.58 7.61 -17.33
N GLU A 183 -8.70 8.03 -17.92
CA GLU A 183 -9.38 7.32 -19.01
C GLU A 183 -8.89 7.77 -20.40
N SER A 184 -8.11 8.84 -20.48
CA SER A 184 -7.65 9.44 -21.74
C SER A 184 -6.14 9.59 -21.78
N THR A 185 -5.57 9.33 -22.96
CA THR A 185 -4.14 9.54 -23.23
C THR A 185 -3.75 11.00 -23.04
N ARG A 186 -4.58 11.92 -23.54
CA ARG A 186 -4.39 13.38 -23.46
C ARG A 186 -4.44 13.84 -22.02
N ALA A 187 -5.47 13.45 -21.29
CA ALA A 187 -5.63 13.85 -19.90
C ALA A 187 -4.51 13.32 -18.99
N LEU A 188 -4.03 12.08 -19.25
CA LEU A 188 -2.84 11.58 -18.56
C LEU A 188 -1.59 12.43 -18.89
N GLN A 189 -1.40 12.82 -20.15
CA GLN A 189 -0.29 13.70 -20.54
C GLN A 189 -0.38 15.08 -19.86
N ASP A 190 -1.57 15.66 -19.75
CA ASP A 190 -1.79 16.95 -19.08
C ASP A 190 -1.48 16.85 -17.57
N MET A 191 -1.87 15.74 -16.91
CA MET A 191 -1.47 15.47 -15.54
C MET A 191 0.05 15.25 -15.38
N ILE A 192 0.70 14.60 -16.34
CA ILE A 192 2.17 14.46 -16.37
C ILE A 192 2.85 15.83 -16.49
N ASN A 193 2.32 16.71 -17.34
CA ASN A 193 2.84 18.08 -17.48
C ASN A 193 2.69 18.89 -16.18
N ARG A 194 1.58 18.72 -15.45
CA ARG A 194 1.37 19.33 -14.13
C ARG A 194 2.32 18.76 -13.07
N LEU A 195 2.51 17.44 -13.07
CA LEU A 195 3.50 16.79 -12.22
C LEU A 195 4.91 17.33 -12.50
N GLU A 196 5.28 17.53 -13.76
CA GLU A 196 6.57 18.11 -14.14
C GLU A 196 6.75 19.52 -13.57
N LYS A 197 5.75 20.39 -13.73
CA LYS A 197 5.76 21.74 -13.14
C LYS A 197 5.89 21.71 -11.63
N PHE A 198 5.17 20.80 -10.96
CA PHE A 198 5.27 20.58 -9.53
C PHE A 198 6.69 20.15 -9.13
N CYS A 199 7.27 19.20 -9.85
CA CYS A 199 8.63 18.73 -9.61
C CYS A 199 9.66 19.86 -9.77
N ILE A 200 9.53 20.71 -10.79
CA ILE A 200 10.41 21.88 -10.98
C ILE A 200 10.27 22.86 -9.82
N LYS A 201 9.03 23.25 -9.48
CA LYS A 201 8.71 24.17 -8.38
C LYS A 201 9.29 23.72 -7.04
N TRP A 202 9.26 22.42 -6.78
CA TRP A 202 9.66 21.82 -5.52
C TRP A 202 11.05 21.14 -5.58
N GLY A 203 11.77 21.26 -6.69
CA GLY A 203 13.09 20.64 -6.87
C GLY A 203 13.08 19.13 -6.64
N MET A 204 12.02 18.45 -7.08
CA MET A 204 11.91 17.00 -7.10
C MET A 204 12.35 16.46 -8.47
N ALA A 205 12.80 15.20 -8.48
CA ALA A 205 13.15 14.51 -9.71
C ALA A 205 12.42 13.18 -9.78
N VAL A 206 11.81 12.91 -10.93
CA VAL A 206 11.25 11.59 -11.26
C VAL A 206 12.40 10.65 -11.66
N ASP A 207 12.38 9.44 -11.13
CA ASP A 207 13.25 8.33 -11.52
C ASP A 207 12.70 7.73 -12.81
N MET A 208 13.25 8.17 -13.94
CA MET A 208 12.80 7.76 -15.28
C MET A 208 13.09 6.29 -15.61
N GLU A 209 13.99 5.63 -14.87
CA GLU A 209 14.29 4.21 -15.08
C GLU A 209 13.23 3.32 -14.43
N LYS A 210 12.70 3.76 -13.29
CA LYS A 210 11.67 3.04 -12.54
C LYS A 210 10.24 3.48 -12.87
N SER A 211 10.06 4.72 -13.29
CA SER A 211 8.74 5.26 -13.59
C SER A 211 8.26 4.82 -14.96
N GLU A 212 7.05 4.30 -15.04
CA GLU A 212 6.51 3.72 -16.27
C GLU A 212 5.00 3.90 -16.38
N VAL A 213 4.50 4.00 -17.60
CA VAL A 213 3.07 4.02 -17.90
C VAL A 213 2.59 2.59 -18.17
N MET A 214 1.49 2.21 -17.55
CA MET A 214 0.76 0.98 -17.83
C MET A 214 -0.62 1.30 -18.41
N VAL A 215 -0.99 0.56 -19.44
CA VAL A 215 -2.33 0.61 -20.04
C VAL A 215 -3.10 -0.65 -19.62
N PHE A 216 -4.08 -0.48 -18.73
CA PHE A 216 -5.01 -1.53 -18.37
C PHE A 216 -6.08 -1.70 -19.46
N ARG A 217 -6.32 -2.94 -19.87
CA ARG A 217 -7.19 -3.30 -21.00
C ARG A 217 -7.53 -4.79 -21.03
N ARG A 218 -8.62 -5.14 -21.71
CA ARG A 218 -9.09 -6.53 -21.90
C ARG A 218 -8.43 -7.29 -23.05
N GLY A 219 -7.50 -6.67 -23.80
CA GLY A 219 -6.80 -7.29 -24.92
C GLY A 219 -6.31 -6.28 -25.96
N GLY A 220 -5.98 -6.78 -27.15
CA GLY A 220 -5.51 -5.99 -28.30
C GLY A 220 -4.06 -5.54 -28.21
N GLN A 221 -3.62 -4.67 -29.12
CA GLN A 221 -2.30 -4.02 -29.08
C GLN A 221 -2.39 -2.56 -28.63
N ILE A 222 -1.32 -2.07 -27.99
CA ILE A 222 -1.21 -0.66 -27.62
C ILE A 222 -0.98 0.09 -28.93
N SER A 223 -1.74 1.14 -29.17
CA SER A 223 -1.59 1.95 -30.38
C SER A 223 -0.24 2.66 -30.35
N ALA A 224 0.40 2.82 -31.52
CA ALA A 224 1.64 3.58 -31.65
C ALA A 224 1.51 5.06 -31.20
N ALA A 225 0.27 5.57 -31.13
CA ALA A 225 -0.04 6.92 -30.65
C ALA A 225 -0.14 7.02 -29.11
N GLU A 226 -0.22 5.90 -28.39
CA GLU A 226 -0.29 5.86 -26.92
C GLU A 226 1.13 6.01 -26.33
N LYS A 227 1.64 7.24 -26.38
CA LYS A 227 2.96 7.63 -25.89
C LYS A 227 2.85 8.85 -24.99
N TRP A 228 3.72 8.89 -23.97
CA TRP A 228 3.78 10.00 -23.03
C TRP A 228 5.19 10.52 -22.90
N ILE A 229 5.31 11.81 -22.63
CA ILE A 229 6.58 12.53 -22.57
C ILE A 229 6.65 13.30 -21.25
N ILE A 230 7.81 13.32 -20.62
CA ILE A 230 8.09 14.18 -19.46
C ILE A 230 9.49 14.77 -19.63
N ARG A 231 9.64 16.10 -19.48
CA ARG A 231 10.92 16.82 -19.71
C ARG A 231 11.55 16.51 -21.09
N GLY A 232 10.72 16.38 -22.12
CA GLY A 232 11.16 16.04 -23.48
C GLY A 232 11.61 14.59 -23.68
N LYS A 233 11.54 13.72 -22.66
CA LYS A 233 11.90 12.30 -22.74
C LYS A 233 10.65 11.43 -22.76
N GLN A 234 10.63 10.42 -23.64
CA GLN A 234 9.53 9.46 -23.68
C GLN A 234 9.53 8.59 -22.41
N ILE A 235 8.36 8.46 -21.79
CA ILE A 235 8.15 7.56 -20.66
C ILE A 235 7.96 6.14 -21.19
N LYS A 236 8.60 5.17 -20.54
CA LYS A 236 8.46 3.75 -20.88
C LYS A 236 7.01 3.29 -20.67
N THR A 237 6.44 2.63 -21.67
CA THR A 237 5.14 1.95 -21.55
C THR A 237 5.36 0.46 -21.36
N THR A 238 4.72 -0.15 -20.36
CA THR A 238 4.91 -1.57 -20.02
C THR A 238 3.58 -2.33 -19.96
N SER A 239 3.68 -3.65 -20.13
CA SER A 239 2.57 -4.59 -19.90
C SER A 239 2.54 -5.14 -18.46
N LYS A 240 3.64 -5.00 -17.72
CA LYS A 240 3.83 -5.47 -16.33
C LYS A 240 4.63 -4.45 -15.53
N ALA A 241 4.22 -4.16 -14.30
CA ALA A 241 4.87 -3.20 -13.42
C ALA A 241 4.89 -3.75 -11.99
N ALA A 242 6.06 -3.72 -11.36
CA ALA A 242 6.19 -4.05 -9.94
C ALA A 242 6.03 -2.78 -9.12
N PHE A 243 4.96 -2.69 -8.33
CA PHE A 243 4.64 -1.51 -7.55
C PHE A 243 4.12 -1.91 -6.17
N LEU A 244 4.68 -1.33 -5.10
CA LEU A 244 4.36 -1.68 -3.69
C LEU A 244 4.41 -3.19 -3.38
N ASP A 245 5.41 -3.89 -3.90
CA ASP A 245 5.59 -5.35 -3.73
C ASP A 245 4.50 -6.21 -4.41
N PHE A 246 3.71 -5.59 -5.30
CA PHE A 246 2.68 -6.23 -6.10
C PHE A 246 3.00 -6.12 -7.59
N GLU A 247 2.80 -7.20 -8.37
CA GLU A 247 2.96 -7.15 -9.83
C GLU A 247 1.62 -6.89 -10.53
N PHE A 248 1.47 -5.68 -11.05
CA PHE A 248 0.38 -5.32 -11.94
C PHE A 248 0.61 -5.86 -13.35
N THR A 249 -0.47 -6.25 -14.00
CA THR A 249 -0.48 -6.65 -15.41
C THR A 249 -1.53 -5.84 -16.16
N SER A 250 -1.33 -5.61 -17.47
CA SER A 250 -2.30 -4.90 -18.31
C SER A 250 -3.71 -5.48 -18.28
N SER A 251 -3.86 -6.80 -18.08
CA SER A 251 -5.17 -7.46 -17.93
C SER A 251 -5.66 -7.55 -16.48
N LEU A 252 -4.92 -6.99 -15.52
CA LEU A 252 -5.20 -7.05 -14.07
C LEU A 252 -5.36 -8.50 -13.54
N SER A 253 -4.62 -9.45 -14.15
CA SER A 253 -4.55 -10.83 -13.68
C SER A 253 -3.59 -10.95 -12.51
N ASN A 254 -4.03 -11.61 -11.43
CA ASN A 254 -3.23 -11.86 -10.24
C ASN A 254 -2.35 -13.11 -10.35
N ARG A 255 -2.50 -13.92 -11.41
CA ARG A 255 -1.81 -15.21 -11.59
C ARG A 255 -0.30 -15.11 -11.37
N LYS A 256 0.30 -14.03 -11.88
CA LYS A 256 1.74 -13.80 -11.72
C LYS A 256 2.18 -13.55 -10.29
N GLN A 257 1.41 -12.78 -9.53
CA GLN A 257 1.68 -12.53 -8.12
C GLN A 257 1.61 -13.84 -7.33
N VAL A 258 0.61 -14.67 -7.63
CA VAL A 258 0.46 -16.00 -7.02
C VAL A 258 1.62 -16.93 -7.39
N LEU A 259 2.07 -16.93 -8.65
CA LEU A 259 3.23 -17.73 -9.06
C LEU A 259 4.53 -17.30 -8.33
N LYS A 260 4.71 -16.00 -8.06
CA LYS A 260 5.84 -15.53 -7.22
C LYS A 260 5.75 -16.03 -5.80
N MET A 261 4.55 -15.97 -5.20
CA MET A 261 4.30 -16.51 -3.86
C MET A 261 4.65 -18.00 -3.78
N ILE A 262 4.21 -18.77 -4.78
CA ILE A 262 4.47 -20.22 -4.85
C ILE A 262 5.96 -20.50 -5.01
N ALA A 263 6.67 -19.73 -5.83
CA ALA A 263 8.12 -19.87 -5.99
C ALA A 263 8.87 -19.58 -4.67
N ASP A 264 8.49 -18.51 -3.96
CA ASP A 264 9.08 -18.15 -2.65
C ASP A 264 8.80 -19.24 -1.61
N ALA A 265 7.56 -19.73 -1.52
CA ALA A 265 7.19 -20.86 -0.66
C ALA A 265 8.04 -22.10 -0.95
N LYS A 266 8.16 -22.49 -2.23
CA LYS A 266 8.94 -23.67 -2.64
C LYS A 266 10.42 -23.54 -2.27
N SER A 267 10.99 -22.35 -2.41
CA SER A 267 12.39 -22.09 -2.06
C SER A 267 12.68 -22.18 -0.55
N ARG A 268 11.65 -22.09 0.29
CA ARG A 268 11.74 -22.05 1.76
C ARG A 268 10.80 -23.05 2.43
N LEU A 269 10.55 -24.19 1.80
CA LEU A 269 9.58 -25.19 2.31
C LEU A 269 9.85 -25.64 3.75
N GLU A 270 11.11 -25.58 4.19
CA GLU A 270 11.55 -25.98 5.54
C GLU A 270 11.18 -24.96 6.61
N ASP A 271 10.93 -23.70 6.22
CA ASP A 271 10.48 -22.64 7.12
C ASP A 271 8.99 -22.78 7.48
N PHE A 272 8.25 -23.65 6.78
CA PHE A 272 6.82 -23.86 6.98
C PHE A 272 6.58 -25.10 7.85
N SER A 273 5.81 -24.93 8.92
CA SER A 273 5.30 -26.01 9.76
C SER A 273 3.83 -26.33 9.42
N THR A 274 3.23 -27.25 10.16
CA THR A 274 1.78 -27.51 10.13
C THR A 274 0.95 -26.34 10.70
N ASP A 275 1.58 -25.34 11.32
CA ASP A 275 0.88 -24.13 11.77
C ASP A 275 0.42 -23.25 10.61
N THR A 276 -0.69 -22.55 10.82
CA THR A 276 -1.26 -21.59 9.86
C THR A 276 -0.48 -20.30 9.75
N GLU A 277 0.19 -19.87 10.83
CA GLU A 277 0.80 -18.54 10.94
C GLU A 277 1.88 -18.24 9.86
N PRO A 278 2.84 -19.14 9.56
CA PRO A 278 3.81 -18.90 8.49
C PRO A 278 3.17 -18.75 7.11
N TRP A 279 2.13 -19.53 6.83
CA TRP A 279 1.36 -19.48 5.58
C TRP A 279 0.55 -18.20 5.47
N ILE A 280 -0.11 -17.78 6.55
CA ILE A 280 -0.82 -16.50 6.62
C ILE A 280 0.15 -15.36 6.28
N ARG A 281 1.30 -15.29 6.95
CA ARG A 281 2.30 -14.23 6.71
C ARG A 281 2.79 -14.20 5.27
N LEU A 282 3.02 -15.37 4.67
CA LEU A 282 3.38 -15.46 3.26
C LEU A 282 2.25 -14.91 2.37
N MET A 283 1.02 -15.37 2.59
CA MET A 283 -0.14 -14.96 1.80
C MET A 283 -0.43 -13.46 1.93
N GLU A 284 -0.33 -12.89 3.14
CA GLU A 284 -0.45 -11.46 3.38
C GLU A 284 0.63 -10.66 2.65
N ARG A 285 1.88 -11.15 2.67
CA ARG A 285 3.00 -10.53 1.94
C ARG A 285 2.74 -10.46 0.44
N TYR A 286 2.12 -11.50 -0.12
CA TYR A 286 1.74 -11.55 -1.54
C TYR A 286 0.31 -11.07 -1.82
N MET A 287 -0.33 -10.43 -0.84
CA MET A 287 -1.64 -9.77 -0.94
C MET A 287 -2.81 -10.69 -1.30
N ALA A 288 -2.89 -11.88 -0.68
CA ALA A 288 -4.04 -12.79 -0.80
C ALA A 288 -5.38 -12.11 -0.48
N GLN A 289 -5.35 -11.04 0.32
CA GLN A 289 -6.52 -10.17 0.56
C GLN A 289 -7.17 -9.63 -0.73
N ILE A 290 -6.43 -9.54 -1.84
CA ILE A 290 -6.90 -9.04 -3.13
C ILE A 290 -7.42 -10.16 -4.04
N TRP A 291 -6.81 -11.34 -3.98
CA TRP A 291 -7.01 -12.42 -4.95
C TRP A 291 -7.51 -13.73 -4.34
N GLY A 292 -7.77 -13.80 -3.03
CA GLY A 292 -8.09 -15.04 -2.32
C GLY A 292 -9.26 -15.84 -2.85
N SER A 293 -10.25 -15.18 -3.48
CA SER A 293 -11.42 -15.79 -4.11
C SER A 293 -11.15 -16.32 -5.52
N GLU A 294 -9.99 -16.09 -6.12
CA GLU A 294 -9.64 -16.70 -7.42
C GLU A 294 -8.99 -18.06 -7.22
N LEU A 295 -9.66 -19.12 -7.71
CA LEU A 295 -9.14 -20.48 -7.71
C LEU A 295 -7.90 -20.60 -8.62
N PHE A 296 -6.76 -20.97 -8.05
CA PHE A 296 -5.51 -21.24 -8.76
C PHE A 296 -5.07 -22.68 -8.51
N LYS A 297 -5.11 -23.53 -9.55
CA LYS A 297 -4.68 -24.94 -9.49
C LYS A 297 -3.23 -25.10 -9.02
N GLU A 298 -2.41 -24.05 -9.18
CA GLU A 298 -1.02 -24.05 -8.73
C GLU A 298 -0.89 -24.02 -7.20
N ILE A 299 -1.90 -23.50 -6.49
CA ILE A 299 -1.95 -23.52 -5.02
C ILE A 299 -2.19 -24.95 -4.53
N ASP A 300 -3.10 -25.70 -5.18
CA ASP A 300 -3.36 -27.11 -4.84
C ASP A 300 -2.08 -27.95 -5.04
N LYS A 301 -1.35 -27.71 -6.14
CA LYS A 301 -0.05 -28.36 -6.38
C LYS A 301 1.01 -28.01 -5.33
N LEU A 302 0.96 -26.79 -4.78
CA LEU A 302 1.86 -26.39 -3.69
C LEU A 302 1.50 -27.15 -2.41
N GLN A 303 0.20 -27.26 -2.11
CA GLN A 303 -0.30 -28.05 -0.98
C GLN A 303 0.20 -29.49 -1.06
N GLU A 304 -0.09 -30.18 -2.17
CA GLU A 304 0.32 -31.57 -2.40
C GLU A 304 1.84 -31.76 -2.32
N SER A 305 2.61 -30.78 -2.79
CA SER A 305 4.08 -30.84 -2.77
C SER A 305 4.63 -30.77 -1.34
N TYR A 306 3.97 -30.01 -0.46
CA TYR A 306 4.35 -29.93 0.95
C TYR A 306 3.98 -31.22 1.67
N GLU A 307 2.73 -31.69 1.52
CA GLU A 307 2.23 -32.92 2.14
C GLU A 307 3.09 -34.13 1.77
N ARG A 308 3.53 -34.23 0.51
CA ARG A 308 4.49 -35.27 0.08
C ARG A 308 5.83 -35.19 0.82
N LYS A 309 6.35 -33.98 1.09
CA LYS A 309 7.62 -33.79 1.81
C LYS A 309 7.47 -34.13 3.30
N THR A 310 6.33 -33.84 3.90
CA THR A 310 6.08 -33.99 5.35
C THR A 310 5.36 -35.28 5.74
N ARG A 311 5.33 -36.29 4.86
CA ARG A 311 4.68 -37.61 5.06
C ARG A 311 3.16 -37.51 5.35
N ASN A 312 2.44 -36.79 4.50
CA ASN A 312 0.98 -36.60 4.55
C ASN A 312 0.46 -35.90 5.81
N THR A 313 1.30 -35.11 6.48
CA THR A 313 0.76 -34.12 7.42
C THR A 313 0.12 -33.00 6.63
N THR A 314 -1.20 -32.85 6.77
CA THR A 314 -1.96 -31.76 6.16
C THR A 314 -1.39 -30.43 6.59
N ILE A 315 -1.20 -29.52 5.63
CA ILE A 315 -0.91 -28.11 5.94
C ILE A 315 -2.08 -27.59 6.76
N CYS A 316 -1.79 -26.85 7.84
CA CYS A 316 -2.79 -26.10 8.58
C CYS A 316 -3.94 -26.94 9.19
N ASN A 317 -3.66 -27.97 10.00
CA ASN A 317 -4.58 -28.68 10.93
C ASN A 317 -6.07 -28.94 10.53
N SER A 318 -6.47 -28.83 9.27
CA SER A 318 -7.82 -29.05 8.67
C SER A 318 -8.09 -28.21 7.42
N THR A 319 -7.29 -27.17 7.12
CA THR A 319 -7.63 -26.15 6.10
C THR A 319 -6.73 -26.21 4.87
N HIS A 320 -7.33 -26.13 3.68
CA HIS A 320 -6.57 -26.03 2.42
C HIS A 320 -5.99 -24.62 2.25
N LEU A 321 -4.82 -24.51 1.60
CA LEU A 321 -4.22 -23.19 1.29
C LEU A 321 -5.16 -22.26 0.51
N HIS A 322 -6.06 -22.80 -0.31
CA HIS A 322 -7.04 -21.97 -1.01
C HIS A 322 -8.09 -21.37 -0.06
N SER A 323 -8.57 -22.16 0.92
CA SER A 323 -9.45 -21.69 1.99
C SER A 323 -8.81 -20.58 2.80
N LEU A 324 -7.51 -20.70 3.11
CA LEU A 324 -6.76 -19.68 3.83
C LEU A 324 -6.68 -18.36 3.06
N ALA A 325 -6.44 -18.43 1.75
CA ALA A 325 -6.40 -17.24 0.90
C ALA A 325 -7.79 -16.56 0.84
N LEU A 326 -8.86 -17.35 0.70
CA LEU A 326 -10.24 -16.86 0.73
C LEU A 326 -10.58 -16.19 2.07
N ASP A 327 -10.22 -16.81 3.19
CA ASP A 327 -10.41 -16.26 4.54
C ASP A 327 -9.76 -14.87 4.69
N LEU A 328 -8.51 -14.73 4.26
CA LEU A 328 -7.80 -13.44 4.28
C LEU A 328 -8.51 -12.37 3.45
N GLN A 329 -9.05 -12.72 2.28
CA GLN A 329 -9.84 -11.80 1.48
C GLN A 329 -11.16 -11.42 2.15
N LEU A 330 -11.89 -12.38 2.72
CA LEU A 330 -13.18 -12.10 3.38
C LEU A 330 -13.01 -11.24 4.64
N LYS A 331 -11.97 -11.49 5.44
CA LYS A 331 -11.58 -10.65 6.58
C LYS A 331 -11.25 -9.23 6.13
N TYR A 332 -10.50 -9.09 5.02
CA TYR A 332 -10.17 -7.78 4.46
C TYR A 332 -11.41 -7.04 3.96
N ILE A 333 -12.30 -7.69 3.21
CA ILE A 333 -13.56 -7.12 2.74
C ILE A 333 -14.41 -6.64 3.92
N GLY A 334 -14.55 -7.47 4.96
CA GLY A 334 -15.24 -7.08 6.19
C GLY A 334 -14.62 -5.84 6.81
N SER A 335 -13.29 -5.80 6.92
CA SER A 335 -12.57 -4.65 7.49
C SER A 335 -12.80 -3.34 6.73
N ILE A 336 -12.96 -3.39 5.39
CA ILE A 336 -13.31 -2.22 4.57
C ILE A 336 -14.78 -1.84 4.75
N TYR A 337 -15.67 -2.83 4.68
CA TYR A 337 -17.11 -2.61 4.69
C TYR A 337 -17.58 -2.02 6.02
N PHE A 338 -17.11 -2.58 7.14
CA PHE A 338 -17.42 -2.12 8.50
C PHE A 338 -16.45 -1.05 9.00
N SER A 339 -15.57 -0.52 8.14
CA SER A 339 -14.60 0.50 8.55
C SER A 339 -15.31 1.76 9.06
N ARG A 340 -14.72 2.40 10.09
CA ARG A 340 -15.25 3.65 10.65
C ARG A 340 -15.15 4.84 9.70
N ASN A 341 -14.35 4.75 8.63
CA ASN A 341 -14.20 5.82 7.65
C ASN A 341 -15.16 5.59 6.48
N GLN A 342 -16.43 5.91 6.71
CA GLN A 342 -17.56 5.65 5.80
C GLN A 342 -17.41 6.22 4.37
N ASN A 343 -16.46 7.14 4.16
CA ASN A 343 -16.23 7.82 2.87
C ASN A 343 -14.91 7.43 2.18
N SER A 344 -14.21 6.40 2.66
CA SER A 344 -12.98 5.95 2.02
C SER A 344 -13.21 5.47 0.58
N VAL A 345 -12.24 5.68 -0.31
CA VAL A 345 -12.32 5.23 -1.71
C VAL A 345 -12.45 3.70 -1.77
N ALA A 346 -11.75 2.98 -0.89
CA ALA A 346 -11.82 1.52 -0.80
C ALA A 346 -13.24 1.05 -0.49
N GLN A 347 -13.92 1.66 0.49
CA GLN A 347 -15.28 1.30 0.84
C GLN A 347 -16.29 1.65 -0.24
N PHE A 348 -16.16 2.83 -0.86
CA PHE A 348 -16.99 3.20 -2.01
C PHE A 348 -16.89 2.15 -3.13
N LEU A 349 -15.68 1.75 -3.53
CA LEU A 349 -15.48 0.72 -4.54
C LEU A 349 -16.00 -0.64 -4.07
N ASN A 350 -15.83 -0.98 -2.80
CA ASN A 350 -16.33 -2.22 -2.21
C ASN A 350 -17.87 -2.32 -2.30
N LEU A 351 -18.57 -1.22 -1.98
CA LEU A 351 -20.02 -1.14 -2.14
C LEU A 351 -20.43 -1.32 -3.60
N LYS A 352 -19.73 -0.68 -4.55
CA LYS A 352 -20.00 -0.85 -5.99
C LYS A 352 -19.82 -2.28 -6.46
N VAL A 353 -18.83 -2.98 -5.93
CA VAL A 353 -18.61 -4.41 -6.23
C VAL A 353 -19.78 -5.26 -5.71
N ILE A 354 -20.30 -4.97 -4.51
CA ILE A 354 -21.44 -5.67 -3.89
C ILE A 354 -22.76 -5.38 -4.64
N GLU A 355 -23.02 -4.11 -4.94
CA GLU A 355 -24.21 -3.61 -5.64
C GLU A 355 -24.34 -4.29 -7.00
N ASN A 356 -23.28 -4.22 -7.80
CA ASN A 356 -23.28 -4.75 -9.17
C ASN A 356 -23.02 -6.26 -9.25
N ASN A 357 -22.74 -6.92 -8.13
CA ASN A 357 -22.38 -8.34 -8.05
C ASN A 357 -21.28 -8.75 -9.04
N VAL A 358 -20.16 -8.02 -9.02
CA VAL A 358 -19.01 -8.23 -9.91
C VAL A 358 -17.78 -8.68 -9.11
N LEU A 359 -16.68 -9.02 -9.79
CA LEU A 359 -15.39 -9.32 -9.17
C LEU A 359 -15.49 -10.36 -8.03
N TRP A 360 -15.00 -10.03 -6.83
CA TRP A 360 -15.03 -10.94 -5.69
C TRP A 360 -16.46 -11.24 -5.23
N ALA A 361 -17.42 -10.31 -5.38
CA ALA A 361 -18.81 -10.51 -4.96
C ALA A 361 -19.52 -11.55 -5.84
N GLN A 362 -19.21 -11.55 -7.15
CA GLN A 362 -19.69 -12.58 -8.07
C GLN A 362 -19.16 -13.96 -7.68
N LYS A 363 -17.85 -14.05 -7.37
CA LYS A 363 -17.22 -15.32 -6.95
C LYS A 363 -17.75 -15.82 -5.62
N LEU A 364 -17.94 -14.92 -4.66
CA LEU A 364 -18.55 -15.24 -3.38
C LEU A 364 -19.99 -15.76 -3.55
N SER A 365 -20.77 -15.14 -4.45
CA SER A 365 -22.10 -15.63 -4.79
C SER A 365 -22.05 -17.06 -5.36
N ALA A 366 -21.10 -17.35 -6.25
CA ALA A 366 -20.90 -18.69 -6.79
C ALA A 366 -20.51 -19.72 -5.71
N PHE A 367 -19.65 -19.36 -4.74
CA PHE A 367 -19.32 -20.23 -3.61
C PHE A 367 -20.52 -20.50 -2.69
N CYS A 368 -21.47 -19.56 -2.60
CA CYS A 368 -22.64 -19.68 -1.74
C CYS A 368 -23.80 -20.46 -2.39
N GLU A 369 -23.83 -20.55 -3.72
CA GLU A 369 -24.92 -21.12 -4.50
C GLU A 369 -25.21 -22.60 -4.15
N PRO A 370 -24.21 -23.50 -4.04
CA PRO A 370 -24.44 -24.91 -3.67
C PRO A 370 -25.11 -25.07 -2.29
N PHE A 371 -24.87 -24.12 -1.39
CA PHE A 371 -25.37 -24.14 -0.02
C PHE A 371 -26.64 -23.31 0.18
N LYS A 372 -27.20 -22.73 -0.89
CA LYS A 372 -28.36 -21.82 -0.87
C LYS A 372 -28.19 -20.65 0.12
N LEU A 373 -26.95 -20.18 0.31
CA LEU A 373 -26.62 -19.11 1.24
C LEU A 373 -26.82 -17.73 0.61
N LYS A 374 -27.62 -16.88 1.24
CA LYS A 374 -27.80 -15.47 0.84
C LYS A 374 -26.83 -14.57 1.61
N TRP A 375 -25.57 -14.55 1.19
CA TRP A 375 -24.47 -13.92 1.95
C TRP A 375 -24.68 -12.43 2.26
N LYS A 376 -25.37 -11.68 1.39
CA LYS A 376 -25.67 -10.25 1.59
C LYS A 376 -26.42 -9.96 2.90
N ARG A 377 -27.16 -10.94 3.45
CA ARG A 377 -27.89 -10.79 4.72
C ARG A 377 -26.97 -10.67 5.93
N PHE A 378 -25.73 -11.15 5.85
CA PHE A 378 -24.78 -11.12 6.96
C PHE A 378 -23.94 -9.83 6.98
N LEU A 379 -24.27 -8.84 6.14
CA LEU A 379 -23.61 -7.53 6.12
C LEU A 379 -24.20 -6.55 7.16
N ASN A 380 -25.13 -6.98 8.02
CA ASN A 380 -25.74 -6.11 9.04
C ASN A 380 -24.77 -5.79 10.18
N SER A 381 -23.91 -6.73 10.55
CA SER A 381 -22.92 -6.54 11.62
C SER A 381 -21.62 -7.27 11.33
N GLU A 382 -20.52 -6.75 11.87
CA GLU A 382 -19.18 -7.37 11.73
C GLU A 382 -19.16 -8.80 12.31
N LEU A 383 -19.92 -9.03 13.38
CA LEU A 383 -20.05 -10.34 14.01
C LEU A 383 -20.79 -11.34 13.10
N GLU A 384 -21.92 -10.94 12.50
CA GLU A 384 -22.64 -11.78 11.55
C GLU A 384 -21.78 -12.14 10.34
N TRP A 385 -21.03 -11.17 9.81
CA TRP A 385 -20.10 -11.39 8.72
C TRP A 385 -19.01 -12.40 9.08
N SER A 386 -18.37 -12.25 10.25
CA SER A 386 -17.32 -13.16 10.72
C SER A 386 -17.83 -14.59 10.90
N ASN A 387 -19.03 -14.74 11.48
CA ASN A 387 -19.69 -16.03 11.66
C ASN A 387 -20.04 -16.68 10.32
N PHE A 388 -20.53 -15.89 9.36
CA PHE A 388 -20.78 -16.34 8.00
C PHE A 388 -19.50 -16.83 7.30
N CYS A 389 -18.40 -16.06 7.39
CA CYS A 389 -17.12 -16.43 6.78
C CYS A 389 -16.62 -17.77 7.32
N SER A 390 -16.62 -17.93 8.64
CA SER A 390 -16.22 -19.19 9.30
C SER A 390 -17.10 -20.36 8.83
N SER A 391 -18.42 -20.17 8.80
CA SER A 391 -19.36 -21.21 8.36
C SER A 391 -19.19 -21.59 6.89
N LEU A 392 -18.93 -20.60 6.01
CA LEU A 392 -18.70 -20.83 4.59
C LEU A 392 -17.43 -21.66 4.36
N LEU A 393 -16.33 -21.31 5.02
CA LEU A 393 -15.05 -22.02 4.89
C LEU A 393 -15.19 -23.48 5.31
N THR A 394 -15.82 -23.74 6.47
CA THR A 394 -16.07 -25.13 6.92
C THR A 394 -16.95 -25.93 5.97
N ARG A 395 -17.86 -25.28 5.23
CA ARG A 395 -18.70 -25.95 4.23
C ARG A 395 -17.94 -26.26 2.94
N LEU A 396 -17.03 -25.37 2.53
CA LEU A 396 -16.19 -25.55 1.35
C LEU A 396 -15.11 -26.62 1.53
N GLU A 397 -14.72 -26.89 2.79
CA GLU A 397 -13.74 -27.92 3.14
C GLU A 397 -14.35 -29.31 3.28
N LYS A 398 -15.68 -29.43 3.30
CA LYS A 398 -16.35 -30.73 3.29
C LYS A 398 -16.36 -31.27 1.85
N PRO A 399 -15.91 -32.53 1.63
CA PRO A 399 -15.77 -33.13 0.31
C PRO A 399 -17.11 -33.26 -0.44
#